data_AF-A0AAV4I023-F1
#
_entry.id   AF-A0AAV4I023-F1
#
_cell.length_a   1.000
_cell.length_b   1.000
_cell.length_c   1.000
_cell.angle_alpha   90.00
_cell.angle_beta   90.00
_cell.angle_gamma   90.00
#
_symmetry.space_group_name_H-M   'P 1'
#
loop_
_entity.id
_entity.type
_entity.pdbx_description
1 polymer ?
#
loop_
_entity_poly.entity_id
_entity_poly.type
_entity_poly.pdbx_seq_one_letter_code
_entity_poly.pdbx_strand_id
1 'polypeptide(L)'
;MAWLEQARIDCFQEILREPWPDPNVTVCPRTWDLVMCWPDTKPGEVATQPCPSYVNGFQPWENATRRCMPDGSWYFAAELNRTWTNMSLCLSDLFEENGSEFVKSHMARIVFMYSLGYGISLASLGLSLFIMLYFKRLHCPRNYIHLNLFVSFILRASISFMKQKLLVAGLGFPSDVEPDEFDENKFIFKNGSTHWQCKLFFTCFNYILGANYMWILAEGIYLQLLISRAVFSEKSSVKWYMLFGWRKFRLASTYH
;
A
#
# COMPACT_ATOMS: atom_id res chain seq x y z
N MET A 1 -12.16 4.83 -3.74
CA MET A 1 -13.10 5.09 -2.62
C MET A 1 -14.03 6.28 -2.88
N ALA A 2 -13.57 7.41 -3.44
CA ALA A 2 -14.44 8.57 -3.70
C ALA A 2 -15.64 8.30 -4.64
N TRP A 3 -15.48 7.50 -5.68
CA TRP A 3 -16.53 7.24 -6.69
C TRP A 3 -17.70 6.37 -6.17
N LEU A 4 -17.44 5.41 -5.29
CA LEU A 4 -18.48 4.58 -4.66
C LEU A 4 -19.35 5.40 -3.72
N GLU A 5 -18.71 6.30 -2.96
CA GLU A 5 -19.41 7.24 -2.08
C GLU A 5 -20.30 8.19 -2.87
N GLN A 6 -19.81 8.70 -4.01
CA GLN A 6 -20.62 9.53 -4.91
C GLN A 6 -21.83 8.76 -5.45
N ALA A 7 -21.63 7.54 -5.97
CA ALA A 7 -22.72 6.71 -6.49
C ALA A 7 -23.77 6.40 -5.41
N ARG A 8 -23.34 6.21 -4.15
CA ARG A 8 -24.25 6.05 -3.01
C ARG A 8 -25.09 7.32 -2.79
N ILE A 9 -24.47 8.49 -2.81
CA ILE A 9 -25.17 9.78 -2.62
C ILE A 9 -26.20 9.98 -3.74
N ASP A 10 -25.80 9.74 -4.99
CA ASP A 10 -26.66 9.91 -6.17
C ASP A 10 -27.89 8.98 -6.07
N CYS A 11 -27.70 7.72 -5.68
CA CYS A 11 -28.80 6.78 -5.44
C CYS A 11 -29.77 7.25 -4.36
N PHE A 12 -29.26 7.70 -3.20
CA PHE A 12 -30.14 8.19 -2.14
C PHE A 12 -30.90 9.45 -2.56
N GLN A 13 -30.30 10.31 -3.39
CA GLN A 13 -31.01 11.45 -3.96
C GLN A 13 -32.14 11.01 -4.89
N GLU A 14 -31.92 10.01 -5.74
CA GLU A 14 -32.97 9.44 -6.60
C GLU A 14 -34.11 8.84 -5.77
N ILE A 15 -33.79 8.04 -4.75
CA ILE A 15 -34.78 7.42 -3.85
C ILE A 15 -35.66 8.49 -3.18
N LEU A 16 -35.09 9.63 -2.79
CA LEU A 16 -35.81 10.74 -2.15
C LEU A 16 -36.59 11.59 -3.15
N ARG A 17 -36.14 11.68 -4.40
CA ARG A 17 -36.74 12.56 -5.43
C ARG A 17 -37.97 11.93 -6.06
N GLU A 18 -37.95 10.63 -6.28
CA GLU A 18 -39.06 9.93 -6.91
C GLU A 18 -40.16 9.58 -5.90
N PRO A 19 -41.46 9.74 -6.26
CA PRO A 19 -42.56 9.35 -5.40
C PRO A 19 -42.53 7.84 -5.15
N TRP A 20 -42.91 7.41 -3.94
CA TRP A 20 -43.04 6.00 -3.63
C TRP A 20 -44.19 5.37 -4.43
N PRO A 21 -44.06 4.09 -4.83
CA PRO A 21 -45.14 3.35 -5.49
C PRO A 21 -46.42 3.38 -4.67
N ASP A 22 -47.57 3.40 -5.33
CA ASP A 22 -48.87 3.35 -4.66
C ASP A 22 -48.94 2.11 -3.74
N PRO A 23 -49.47 2.23 -2.50
CA PRO A 23 -49.51 1.12 -1.54
C PRO A 23 -50.37 -0.06 -2.01
N ASN A 24 -51.19 0.12 -3.04
CA ASN A 24 -52.00 -0.93 -3.67
C ASN A 24 -51.24 -1.76 -4.71
N VAL A 25 -50.00 -1.38 -5.05
CA VAL A 25 -49.17 -2.09 -6.02
C VAL A 25 -48.02 -2.77 -5.29
N THR A 26 -48.01 -4.11 -5.31
CA THR A 26 -46.88 -4.89 -4.80
C THR A 26 -45.70 -4.72 -5.74
N VAL A 27 -44.60 -4.16 -5.25
CA VAL A 27 -43.32 -4.04 -5.97
C VAL A 27 -42.16 -4.24 -5.01
N CYS A 28 -41.03 -4.71 -5.54
CA CYS A 28 -39.78 -4.64 -4.80
C CYS A 28 -39.29 -3.19 -4.77
N PRO A 29 -39.07 -2.62 -3.58
CA PRO A 29 -38.74 -1.20 -3.45
C PRO A 29 -37.32 -0.92 -3.94
N ARG A 30 -37.14 0.24 -4.55
CA ARG A 30 -35.83 0.79 -4.89
C ARG A 30 -34.90 0.82 -3.68
N THR A 31 -33.65 0.41 -3.87
CA THR A 31 -32.71 0.26 -2.74
C THR A 31 -31.26 0.35 -3.16
N TRP A 32 -30.40 0.76 -2.24
CA TRP A 32 -28.95 0.71 -2.38
C TRP A 32 -28.42 -0.58 -1.74
N ASP A 33 -27.77 -1.44 -2.53
CA ASP A 33 -27.28 -2.75 -2.07
C ASP A 33 -25.81 -2.75 -1.61
N LEU A 34 -25.29 -1.59 -1.22
CA LEU A 34 -23.89 -1.29 -0.90
C LEU A 34 -22.96 -1.11 -2.11
N VAL A 35 -23.41 -1.49 -3.31
CA VAL A 35 -22.61 -1.38 -4.54
C VAL A 35 -23.33 -0.61 -5.62
N MET A 36 -24.62 -0.87 -5.84
CA MET A 36 -25.43 -0.31 -6.92
C MET A 36 -26.80 0.15 -6.40
N CYS A 37 -27.41 1.07 -7.15
CA CYS A 37 -28.77 1.50 -6.94
C CYS A 37 -29.72 0.61 -7.75
N TRP A 38 -30.71 0.00 -7.11
CA TRP A 38 -31.72 -0.83 -7.77
C TRP A 38 -33.04 -0.08 -7.87
N PRO A 39 -33.69 -0.05 -9.05
CA PRO A 39 -34.98 0.60 -9.24
C PRO A 39 -36.14 -0.27 -8.73
N ASP A 40 -37.34 0.32 -8.65
CA ASP A 40 -38.55 -0.44 -8.34
C ASP A 40 -38.80 -1.51 -9.40
N THR A 41 -39.05 -2.73 -8.96
CA THR A 41 -39.18 -3.90 -9.85
C THR A 41 -40.47 -4.65 -9.55
N LYS A 42 -41.16 -5.12 -10.59
CA LYS A 42 -42.42 -5.85 -10.42
C LYS A 42 -42.18 -7.23 -9.81
N PRO A 43 -43.15 -7.77 -9.05
CA PRO A 43 -43.04 -9.10 -8.46
C PRO A 43 -42.83 -10.18 -9.52
N GLY A 44 -41.87 -11.07 -9.29
CA GLY A 44 -41.51 -12.14 -10.22
C GLY A 44 -40.60 -11.73 -11.38
N GLU A 45 -40.26 -10.44 -11.52
CA GLU A 45 -39.30 -9.97 -12.52
C GLU A 45 -37.86 -9.94 -11.98
N VAL A 46 -36.89 -9.87 -12.90
CA VAL A 46 -35.46 -9.75 -12.59
C VAL A 46 -34.98 -8.39 -13.07
N ALA A 47 -34.54 -7.56 -12.13
CA ALA A 47 -33.87 -6.30 -12.43
C ALA A 47 -32.48 -6.58 -13.00
N THR A 48 -32.11 -5.91 -14.09
CA THR A 48 -30.82 -6.08 -14.76
C THR A 48 -30.21 -4.71 -15.04
N GLN A 49 -28.95 -4.52 -14.68
CA GLN A 49 -28.21 -3.27 -14.89
C GLN A 49 -26.75 -3.56 -15.25
N PRO A 50 -26.09 -2.71 -16.06
CA PRO A 50 -24.67 -2.88 -16.38
C PRO A 50 -23.80 -2.79 -15.13
N CYS A 51 -22.70 -3.54 -15.11
CA CYS A 51 -21.79 -3.55 -13.98
C CYS A 51 -21.15 -2.15 -13.79
N PRO A 52 -20.99 -1.68 -12.55
CA PRO A 52 -20.51 -0.33 -12.28
C PRO A 52 -19.03 -0.15 -12.64
N SER A 53 -18.73 0.88 -13.42
CA SER A 53 -17.36 1.24 -13.81
C SER A 53 -16.50 1.80 -12.68
N TYR A 54 -17.13 2.23 -11.57
CA TYR A 54 -16.44 2.76 -10.39
C TYR A 54 -15.89 1.67 -9.45
N VAL A 55 -16.22 0.40 -9.71
CA VAL A 55 -15.65 -0.74 -8.98
C VAL A 55 -14.46 -1.28 -9.77
N ASN A 56 -13.27 -1.20 -9.20
CA ASN A 56 -12.05 -1.69 -9.85
C ASN A 56 -12.15 -3.20 -10.10
N GLY A 57 -11.91 -3.61 -11.35
CA GLY A 57 -11.91 -5.01 -11.77
C GLY A 57 -13.27 -5.54 -12.22
N PHE A 58 -14.33 -4.71 -12.18
CA PHE A 58 -15.60 -5.07 -12.82
C PHE A 58 -15.55 -4.78 -14.32
N GLN A 59 -16.18 -5.64 -15.10
CA GLN A 59 -16.34 -5.47 -16.56
C GLN A 59 -17.61 -4.66 -16.85
N PRO A 60 -17.53 -3.39 -17.27
CA PRO A 60 -18.73 -2.54 -17.42
C PRO A 60 -19.67 -2.93 -18.56
N TRP A 61 -19.24 -3.82 -19.45
CA TRP A 61 -20.04 -4.37 -20.55
C TRP A 61 -20.88 -5.59 -20.15
N GLU A 62 -20.61 -6.17 -18.97
CA GLU A 62 -21.42 -7.23 -18.40
C GLU A 62 -22.56 -6.67 -17.55
N ASN A 63 -23.51 -7.53 -17.17
CA ASN A 63 -24.69 -7.14 -16.40
C ASN A 63 -24.77 -7.82 -15.03
N ALA A 64 -25.14 -7.03 -14.03
CA ALA A 64 -25.58 -7.48 -12.72
C ALA A 64 -27.09 -7.73 -12.73
N THR A 65 -27.56 -8.73 -11.96
CA THR A 65 -28.99 -9.05 -11.86
C THR A 65 -29.47 -9.18 -10.42
N ARG A 66 -30.69 -8.75 -10.14
CA ARG A 66 -31.33 -8.86 -8.83
C ARG A 66 -32.78 -9.32 -9.01
N ARG A 67 -33.16 -10.38 -8.29
CA ARG A 67 -34.48 -11.02 -8.45
C ARG A 67 -35.50 -10.44 -7.47
N CYS A 68 -36.63 -9.99 -8.00
CA CYS A 68 -37.80 -9.63 -7.21
C CYS A 68 -38.71 -10.85 -7.02
N MET A 69 -39.03 -11.20 -5.78
CA MET A 69 -39.88 -12.35 -5.46
C MET A 69 -41.36 -12.01 -5.67
N PRO A 70 -42.24 -13.01 -5.87
CA PRO A 70 -43.68 -12.79 -6.09
C PRO A 70 -44.41 -12.13 -4.90
N ASP A 71 -43.82 -12.18 -3.70
CA ASP A 71 -44.31 -11.53 -2.48
C ASP A 71 -43.98 -10.03 -2.42
N GLY A 72 -43.25 -9.49 -3.41
CA GLY A 72 -42.80 -8.10 -3.42
C GLY A 72 -41.53 -7.84 -2.62
N SER A 73 -40.82 -8.89 -2.20
CA SER A 73 -39.54 -8.76 -1.50
C SER A 73 -38.34 -9.06 -2.41
N TRP A 74 -37.19 -8.44 -2.15
CA TRP A 74 -35.96 -8.81 -2.85
C TRP A 74 -35.53 -10.21 -2.41
N TYR A 75 -35.03 -11.02 -3.36
CA TYR A 75 -34.56 -12.37 -3.07
C TYR A 75 -33.57 -12.40 -1.89
N PHE A 76 -33.87 -13.25 -0.91
CA PHE A 76 -33.12 -13.40 0.33
C PHE A 76 -32.31 -14.70 0.31
N ALA A 77 -30.98 -14.58 0.42
CA ALA A 77 -30.10 -15.73 0.51
C ALA A 77 -29.98 -16.17 1.98
N ALA A 78 -30.60 -17.30 2.33
CA ALA A 78 -30.63 -17.82 3.69
C ALA A 78 -29.22 -18.13 4.25
N GLU A 79 -28.30 -18.60 3.39
CA GLU A 79 -26.91 -18.92 3.74
C GLU A 79 -26.13 -17.68 4.22
N LEU A 80 -26.43 -16.51 3.66
CA LEU A 80 -25.72 -15.25 3.93
C LEU A 80 -26.53 -14.32 4.84
N ASN A 81 -27.74 -14.73 5.24
CA ASN A 81 -28.69 -13.96 6.03
C ASN A 81 -28.90 -12.52 5.51
N ARG A 82 -28.96 -12.34 4.18
CA ARG A 82 -29.10 -11.02 3.53
C ARG A 82 -29.76 -11.11 2.15
N THR A 83 -30.25 -9.98 1.64
CA THR A 83 -30.69 -9.87 0.24
C THR A 83 -29.50 -10.04 -0.71
N TRP A 84 -29.71 -10.72 -1.83
CA TRP A 84 -28.64 -11.11 -2.74
C TRP A 84 -28.77 -10.52 -4.13
N THR A 85 -27.63 -10.15 -4.69
CA THR A 85 -27.46 -9.62 -6.05
C THR A 85 -26.48 -10.54 -6.79
N ASN A 86 -26.82 -10.95 -8.00
CA ASN A 86 -25.94 -11.74 -8.84
C ASN A 86 -24.97 -10.83 -9.60
N MET A 87 -23.68 -10.98 -9.29
CA MET A 87 -22.57 -10.22 -9.90
C MET A 87 -21.56 -11.14 -10.58
N SER A 88 -21.90 -12.42 -10.84
CA SER A 88 -20.95 -13.41 -11.36
C SER A 88 -20.33 -13.00 -12.70
N LEU A 89 -21.11 -12.35 -13.57
CA LEU A 89 -20.65 -11.86 -14.86
C LEU A 89 -19.71 -10.65 -14.73
N CYS A 90 -19.94 -9.78 -13.74
CA CYS A 90 -19.11 -8.60 -13.51
C CYS A 90 -17.65 -8.94 -13.17
N LEU A 91 -17.40 -10.10 -12.57
CA LEU A 91 -16.07 -10.55 -12.17
C LEU A 91 -15.46 -11.61 -13.11
N SER A 92 -16.05 -11.88 -14.28
CA SER A 92 -15.68 -13.04 -15.09
C SER A 92 -14.18 -13.07 -15.51
N ASP A 93 -13.59 -11.93 -15.87
CA ASP A 93 -12.15 -11.80 -16.21
C ASP A 93 -11.21 -11.97 -15.02
N LEU A 94 -11.64 -11.61 -13.80
CA LEU A 94 -10.79 -11.75 -12.60
C LEU A 94 -10.63 -13.21 -12.18
N PHE A 95 -11.60 -14.05 -12.54
CA PHE A 95 -11.52 -15.50 -12.37
C PHE A 95 -10.79 -16.20 -13.52
N GLU A 96 -10.48 -15.50 -14.61
CA GLU A 96 -9.63 -16.02 -15.68
C GLU A 96 -8.16 -15.85 -15.28
N GLU A 97 -7.52 -16.95 -14.86
CA GLU A 97 -6.16 -17.07 -14.30
C GLU A 97 -5.04 -16.29 -15.02
N ASN A 98 -5.25 -15.89 -16.28
CA ASN A 98 -4.27 -15.30 -17.19
C ASN A 98 -3.68 -13.96 -16.70
N GLY A 99 -4.49 -13.11 -16.04
CA GLY A 99 -4.01 -11.85 -15.47
C GLY A 99 -3.08 -12.03 -14.27
N SER A 100 -3.31 -13.10 -13.49
CA SER A 100 -2.54 -13.40 -12.29
C SER A 100 -1.14 -13.92 -12.61
N GLU A 101 -0.98 -14.71 -13.68
CA GLU A 101 0.29 -15.35 -14.04
C GLU A 101 1.30 -14.35 -14.64
N PHE A 102 0.84 -13.42 -15.47
CA PHE A 102 1.67 -12.34 -16.00
C PHE A 102 2.17 -11.40 -14.89
N VAL A 103 1.29 -11.00 -13.96
CA VAL A 103 1.66 -10.15 -12.83
C VAL A 103 2.59 -10.88 -11.85
N LYS A 104 2.31 -12.14 -11.53
CA LYS A 104 3.18 -12.98 -10.66
C LYS A 104 4.57 -13.15 -11.27
N SER A 105 4.66 -13.46 -12.55
CA SER A 105 5.95 -13.67 -13.24
C SER A 105 6.77 -12.38 -13.39
N HIS A 106 6.12 -11.24 -13.68
CA HIS A 106 6.81 -9.95 -13.78
C HIS A 106 7.30 -9.46 -12.41
N MET A 107 6.48 -9.61 -11.36
CA MET A 107 6.86 -9.30 -9.99
C MET A 107 8.05 -10.14 -9.52
N ALA A 108 8.05 -11.45 -9.81
CA ALA A 108 9.15 -12.34 -9.44
C ALA A 108 10.50 -11.91 -10.06
N ARG A 109 10.50 -11.46 -11.33
CA ARG A 109 11.71 -10.97 -12.01
C ARG A 109 12.24 -9.68 -11.39
N ILE A 110 11.36 -8.73 -11.09
CA ILE A 110 11.73 -7.49 -10.39
C ILE A 110 12.35 -7.84 -9.03
N VAL A 111 11.72 -8.78 -8.32
CA VAL A 111 12.16 -9.26 -7.01
C VAL A 111 13.56 -9.86 -7.04
N PHE A 112 13.82 -10.70 -8.04
CA PHE A 112 15.13 -11.29 -8.23
C PHE A 112 16.20 -10.22 -8.56
N MET A 113 15.91 -9.32 -9.50
CA MET A 113 16.84 -8.28 -9.93
C MET A 113 17.23 -7.34 -8.78
N TYR A 114 16.25 -6.83 -8.01
CA TYR A 114 16.58 -5.95 -6.90
C TYR A 114 17.31 -6.70 -5.77
N SER A 115 16.98 -7.97 -5.53
CA SER A 115 17.63 -8.79 -4.49
C SER A 115 19.12 -9.01 -4.80
N LEU A 116 19.44 -9.32 -6.06
CA LEU A 116 20.83 -9.44 -6.51
C LEU A 116 21.55 -8.09 -6.40
N GLY A 117 20.90 -7.00 -6.82
CA GLY A 117 21.46 -5.65 -6.75
C GLY A 117 21.83 -5.23 -5.32
N TYR A 118 20.96 -5.49 -4.34
CA TYR A 118 21.27 -5.21 -2.93
C TYR A 118 22.40 -6.09 -2.38
N GLY A 119 22.47 -7.37 -2.78
CA GLY A 119 23.55 -8.28 -2.38
C GLY A 119 24.92 -7.80 -2.87
N ILE A 120 25.02 -7.46 -4.16
CA ILE A 120 26.26 -6.95 -4.77
C ILE A 120 26.67 -5.62 -4.12
N SER A 121 25.69 -4.73 -3.88
CA SER A 121 25.92 -3.44 -3.24
C SER A 121 26.42 -3.58 -1.80
N LEU A 122 25.88 -4.53 -1.03
CA LEU A 122 26.37 -4.80 0.34
C LEU A 122 27.81 -5.31 0.34
N ALA A 123 28.16 -6.21 -0.58
CA ALA A 123 29.52 -6.74 -0.69
C ALA A 123 30.53 -5.65 -1.05
N SER A 124 30.23 -4.81 -2.05
CA SER A 124 31.13 -3.75 -2.49
C SER A 124 31.28 -2.63 -1.43
N LEU A 125 30.18 -2.21 -0.80
CA LEU A 125 30.20 -1.22 0.28
C LEU A 125 30.92 -1.74 1.52
N GLY A 126 30.73 -3.03 1.86
CA GLY A 126 31.44 -3.68 2.97
C GLY A 126 32.95 -3.69 2.74
N LEU A 127 33.39 -4.05 1.54
CA LEU A 127 34.81 -4.01 1.17
C LEU A 127 35.38 -2.59 1.22
N SER A 128 34.65 -1.61 0.69
CA SER A 128 35.05 -0.19 0.74
C SER A 128 35.21 0.31 2.18
N LEU A 129 34.22 0.02 3.05
CA LEU A 129 34.25 0.41 4.45
C LEU A 129 35.41 -0.27 5.21
N PHE A 130 35.69 -1.55 4.92
CA PHE A 130 36.82 -2.27 5.49
C PHE A 130 38.16 -1.61 5.12
N ILE A 131 38.38 -1.30 3.83
CA ILE A 131 39.60 -0.63 3.35
C ILE A 131 39.77 0.74 4.04
N MET A 132 38.71 1.54 4.11
CA MET A 132 38.76 2.87 4.71
C MET A 132 39.05 2.85 6.22
N LEU A 133 38.54 1.85 6.95
CA LEU A 133 38.81 1.68 8.38
C LEU A 133 40.20 1.10 8.67
N TYR A 134 40.69 0.21 7.81
CA TYR A 134 41.99 -0.44 7.96
C TYR A 134 43.15 0.56 7.84
N PHE A 135 43.12 1.41 6.82
CA PHE A 135 44.18 2.40 6.60
C PHE A 135 43.94 3.67 7.41
N LYS A 136 44.53 3.73 8.63
CA LYS A 136 44.47 4.91 9.50
C LYS A 136 44.90 6.24 8.84
N ARG A 137 45.75 6.18 7.81
CA ARG A 137 46.17 7.36 7.01
C ARG A 137 45.04 7.97 6.18
N LEU A 138 43.95 7.25 5.92
CA LEU A 138 42.78 7.73 5.16
C LEU A 138 41.75 8.45 6.06
N HIS A 139 41.94 8.51 7.37
CA HIS A 139 41.02 9.20 8.30
C HIS A 139 41.13 10.74 8.22
N CYS A 140 40.66 11.28 7.09
CA CYS A 140 40.49 12.71 6.86
C CYS A 140 39.03 13.12 7.10
N PRO A 141 38.72 14.39 7.41
CA PRO A 141 37.35 14.87 7.61
C PRO A 141 36.42 14.58 6.42
N ARG A 142 36.94 14.57 5.19
CA ARG A 142 36.23 14.14 3.98
C ARG A 142 35.84 12.66 4.04
N ASN A 143 36.78 11.80 4.44
CA ASN A 143 36.57 10.35 4.50
C ASN A 143 35.56 9.95 5.58
N TYR A 144 35.42 10.73 6.66
CA TYR A 144 34.38 10.53 7.66
C TYR A 144 32.95 10.74 7.12
N ILE A 145 32.74 11.67 6.18
CA ILE A 145 31.41 11.89 5.56
C ILE A 145 31.07 10.70 4.66
N HIS A 146 32.01 10.27 3.81
CA HIS A 146 31.84 9.08 2.96
C HIS A 146 31.61 7.80 3.79
N LEU A 147 32.28 7.67 4.94
CA LEU A 147 32.06 6.54 5.85
C LEU A 147 30.63 6.52 6.41
N ASN A 148 30.10 7.65 6.88
CA ASN A 148 28.71 7.73 7.36
C ASN A 148 27.70 7.45 6.24
N LEU A 149 27.96 7.92 5.02
CA LEU A 149 27.16 7.60 3.85
C LEU A 149 27.15 6.09 3.56
N PHE A 150 28.32 5.44 3.52
CA PHE A 150 28.43 4.01 3.29
C PHE A 150 27.72 3.19 4.37
N VAL A 151 27.86 3.58 5.64
CA VAL A 151 27.09 2.98 6.75
C VAL A 151 25.58 3.12 6.52
N SER A 152 25.11 4.30 6.06
CA SER A 152 23.69 4.51 5.76
C SER A 152 23.17 3.59 4.64
N PHE A 153 23.98 3.35 3.60
CA PHE A 153 23.63 2.44 2.51
C PHE A 153 23.64 0.97 2.96
N ILE A 154 24.60 0.58 3.80
CA ILE A 154 24.65 -0.77 4.39
C ILE A 154 23.39 -1.01 5.23
N LEU A 155 23.02 -0.08 6.10
CA LEU A 155 21.79 -0.18 6.90
C LEU A 155 20.54 -0.27 6.02
N ARG A 156 20.45 0.55 4.96
CA ARG A 156 19.33 0.53 4.00
C ARG A 156 19.20 -0.80 3.28
N ALA A 157 20.30 -1.34 2.78
CA ALA A 157 20.30 -2.63 2.09
C ALA A 157 19.98 -3.77 3.06
N SER A 158 20.53 -3.73 4.28
CA SER A 158 20.25 -4.72 5.34
C SER A 158 18.77 -4.77 5.71
N ILE A 159 18.14 -3.62 5.98
CA ILE A 159 16.71 -3.59 6.36
C ILE A 159 15.79 -3.92 5.19
N SER A 160 16.19 -3.59 3.95
CA SER A 160 15.45 -3.99 2.74
C SER A 160 15.50 -5.51 2.52
N PHE A 161 16.64 -6.14 2.78
CA PHE A 161 16.77 -7.58 2.73
C PHE A 161 15.97 -8.27 3.85
N MET A 162 16.03 -7.72 5.08
CA MET A 162 15.18 -8.16 6.18
C MET A 162 13.69 -8.06 5.81
N LYS A 163 13.28 -6.94 5.19
CA LYS A 163 11.91 -6.72 4.71
C LYS A 163 11.46 -7.85 3.78
N GLN A 164 12.31 -8.22 2.82
CA GLN A 164 12.01 -9.26 1.85
C GLN A 164 11.92 -10.67 2.45
N LYS A 165 12.73 -10.97 3.48
CA LYS A 165 12.75 -12.29 4.13
C LYS A 165 11.68 -12.45 5.20
N LEU A 166 11.37 -11.37 5.92
CA LEU A 166 10.49 -11.41 7.10
C LEU A 166 9.02 -11.11 6.77
N LEU A 167 8.73 -10.32 5.73
CA LEU A 167 7.35 -9.97 5.40
C LEU A 167 6.79 -10.91 4.34
N VAL A 168 5.68 -11.57 4.68
CA VAL A 168 4.91 -12.37 3.74
C VAL A 168 4.06 -11.42 2.89
N ALA A 169 4.11 -11.60 1.56
CA ALA A 169 3.43 -10.76 0.57
C ALA A 169 3.66 -9.23 0.69
N GLY A 170 4.68 -8.79 1.43
CA GLY A 170 4.97 -7.38 1.68
C GLY A 170 4.02 -6.67 2.66
N LEU A 171 3.12 -7.41 3.32
CA LEU A 171 2.06 -6.86 4.18
C LEU A 171 2.41 -6.93 5.67
N GLY A 172 2.88 -8.08 6.16
CA GLY A 172 3.13 -8.29 7.60
C GLY A 172 3.99 -9.50 7.90
N PHE A 173 4.41 -9.64 9.17
CA PHE A 173 5.15 -10.82 9.63
C PHE A 173 4.24 -12.06 9.58
N PRO A 174 4.80 -13.27 9.39
CA PRO A 174 4.01 -14.51 9.33
C PRO A 174 3.21 -14.79 10.61
N SER A 175 3.58 -14.20 11.75
CA SER A 175 2.86 -14.32 13.01
C SER A 175 1.67 -13.35 13.15
N ASP A 176 1.68 -12.25 12.39
CA ASP A 176 0.69 -11.16 12.46
C ASP A 176 -0.41 -11.28 11.40
N VAL A 177 -0.27 -12.25 10.49
CA VAL A 177 -1.04 -12.36 9.27
C VAL A 177 -1.61 -13.77 9.15
N GLU A 178 -2.89 -13.89 8.84
CA GLU A 178 -3.60 -15.14 8.58
C GLU A 178 -4.13 -15.12 7.13
N PRO A 179 -4.09 -16.26 6.40
CA PRO A 179 -4.78 -16.34 5.11
C PRO A 179 -6.29 -16.06 5.29
N ASP A 180 -6.88 -15.34 4.35
CA ASP A 180 -8.30 -15.02 4.31
C ASP A 180 -9.11 -16.32 4.17
N GLU A 181 -10.21 -16.42 4.90
CA GLU A 181 -11.08 -17.62 4.92
C GLU A 181 -11.67 -17.92 3.53
N PHE A 182 -11.73 -16.91 2.66
CA PHE A 182 -12.28 -17.00 1.30
C PHE A 182 -11.22 -17.00 0.19
N ASP A 183 -9.95 -16.69 0.48
CA ASP A 183 -8.87 -16.61 -0.53
C ASP A 183 -7.48 -16.88 0.10
N GLU A 184 -6.90 -18.05 -0.19
CA GLU A 184 -5.58 -18.46 0.30
C GLU A 184 -4.43 -17.55 -0.16
N ASN A 185 -4.63 -16.76 -1.23
CA ASN A 185 -3.63 -15.80 -1.71
C ASN A 185 -3.74 -14.43 -1.05
N LYS A 186 -4.77 -14.20 -0.21
CA LYS A 186 -5.00 -12.94 0.47
C LYS A 186 -4.73 -13.09 1.95
N PHE A 187 -4.03 -12.10 2.47
CA PHE A 187 -3.46 -12.12 3.81
C PHE A 187 -4.08 -10.99 4.64
N ILE A 188 -4.74 -11.33 5.74
CA ILE A 188 -5.40 -10.35 6.64
C ILE A 188 -4.67 -10.30 7.98
N PHE A 189 -4.65 -9.12 8.60
CA PHE A 189 -4.12 -8.95 9.96
C PHE A 189 -5.05 -9.59 10.99
N LYS A 190 -4.46 -10.30 11.96
CA LYS A 190 -5.21 -10.94 13.06
C LYS A 190 -5.86 -9.90 13.97
N ASN A 191 -7.20 -9.92 14.06
CA ASN A 191 -7.95 -9.10 15.01
C ASN A 191 -7.70 -9.59 16.45
N GLY A 192 -6.84 -8.90 17.21
CA GLY A 192 -6.67 -9.12 18.65
C GLY A 192 -5.24 -9.03 19.19
N SER A 193 -4.22 -9.03 18.32
CA SER A 193 -2.82 -8.87 18.73
C SER A 193 -2.31 -7.44 18.50
N THR A 194 -1.63 -6.85 19.47
CA THR A 194 -0.88 -5.61 19.24
C THR A 194 0.29 -5.90 18.30
N HIS A 195 0.16 -5.56 17.01
CA HIS A 195 1.19 -5.72 15.98
C HIS A 195 2.35 -4.70 16.14
N TRP A 196 2.86 -4.55 17.36
CA TRP A 196 3.87 -3.55 17.70
C TRP A 196 5.20 -3.83 17.00
N GLN A 197 5.54 -5.11 16.78
CA GLN A 197 6.75 -5.53 16.08
C GLN A 197 6.72 -5.12 14.61
N CYS A 198 5.61 -5.39 13.91
CA CYS A 198 5.37 -4.93 12.54
C CYS A 198 5.44 -3.40 12.45
N LYS A 199 4.74 -2.69 13.34
CA LYS A 199 4.73 -1.24 13.39
C LYS A 199 6.14 -0.67 13.60
N LEU A 200 6.87 -1.19 14.59
CA LEU A 200 8.24 -0.78 14.88
C LEU A 200 9.17 -1.03 13.69
N PHE A 201 9.08 -2.21 13.07
CA PHE A 201 9.89 -2.56 11.90
C PHE A 201 9.66 -1.58 10.75
N PHE A 202 8.40 -1.28 10.41
CA PHE A 202 8.08 -0.31 9.38
C PHE A 202 8.53 1.12 9.74
N THR A 203 8.42 1.52 11.01
CA THR A 203 8.97 2.80 11.47
C THR A 203 10.49 2.85 11.30
N CYS A 204 11.22 1.80 11.70
CA CYS A 204 12.66 1.68 11.51
C CYS A 204 13.06 1.70 10.02
N PHE A 205 12.30 1.00 9.17
CA PHE A 205 12.51 0.98 7.72
C PHE A 205 12.42 2.39 7.12
N ASN A 206 11.35 3.12 7.43
CA ASN A 206 11.17 4.49 6.97
C ASN A 206 12.25 5.43 7.52
N TYR A 207 12.67 5.24 8.78
CA TYR A 207 13.75 6.02 9.37
C TYR A 207 15.08 5.82 8.66
N ILE A 208 15.49 4.57 8.40
CA ILE A 208 16.75 4.26 7.72
C ILE A 208 16.73 4.78 6.27
N LEU A 209 15.60 4.67 5.59
CA LEU A 209 15.42 5.20 4.24
C LEU A 209 15.59 6.74 4.23
N GLY A 210 14.91 7.43 5.15
CA GLY A 210 15.05 8.88 5.31
C GLY A 210 16.47 9.31 5.67
N ALA A 211 17.13 8.59 6.60
CA ALA A 211 18.51 8.84 6.98
C ALA A 211 19.47 8.70 5.78
N ASN A 212 19.30 7.67 4.95
CA ASN A 212 20.11 7.49 3.73
C ASN A 212 19.96 8.68 2.78
N TYR A 213 18.74 9.14 2.51
CA TYR A 213 18.51 10.33 1.69
C TYR A 213 19.15 11.60 2.29
N MET A 214 19.05 11.78 3.61
CA MET A 214 19.68 12.90 4.30
C MET A 214 21.21 12.86 4.21
N TRP A 215 21.82 11.66 4.27
CA TRP A 215 23.27 11.50 4.12
C TRP A 215 23.74 11.77 2.68
N ILE A 216 22.99 11.34 1.67
CA ILE A 216 23.26 11.69 0.26
C ILE A 216 23.19 13.22 0.07
N LEU A 217 22.15 13.86 0.63
CA LEU A 217 22.02 15.31 0.59
C LEU A 217 23.17 16.01 1.32
N ALA A 218 23.58 15.51 2.48
CA ALA A 218 24.68 16.07 3.26
C ALA A 218 26.02 16.00 2.51
N GLU A 219 26.29 14.89 1.82
CA GLU A 219 27.46 14.76 0.95
C GLU A 219 27.40 15.74 -0.24
N GLY A 220 26.23 15.88 -0.88
CA GLY A 220 26.03 16.85 -1.96
C GLY A 220 26.26 18.30 -1.52
N ILE A 221 25.72 18.69 -0.36
CA ILE A 221 25.94 20.02 0.23
C ILE A 221 27.42 20.20 0.59
N TYR A 222 28.07 19.18 1.16
CA TYR A 222 29.49 19.25 1.49
C TYR A 222 30.35 19.51 0.24
N LEU A 223 30.05 18.84 -0.87
CA LEU A 223 30.74 19.03 -2.13
C LEU A 223 30.51 20.44 -2.71
N GLN A 224 29.26 20.94 -2.67
CA GLN A 224 28.93 22.30 -3.10
C GLN A 224 29.61 23.37 -2.23
N LEU A 225 29.70 23.16 -0.92
CA LEU A 225 30.43 24.05 -0.01
C LEU A 225 31.93 24.04 -0.29
N LEU A 226 32.51 22.89 -0.66
CA LEU A 226 33.93 22.81 -1.00
C LEU A 226 34.25 23.58 -2.28
N ILE A 227 33.38 23.51 -3.30
CA ILE A 227 33.56 24.21 -4.58
C ILE A 227 33.27 25.72 -4.44
N SER A 228 32.14 26.09 -3.84
CA SER A 228 31.72 27.50 -3.71
C SER A 228 32.52 28.28 -2.68
N ARG A 229 33.03 27.60 -1.64
CA ARG A 229 33.65 28.22 -0.45
C ARG A 229 35.14 27.92 -0.34
N ALA A 230 35.86 27.89 -1.46
CA ALA A 230 37.33 27.94 -1.49
C ALA A 230 37.91 29.23 -0.83
N VAL A 231 37.09 30.17 -0.35
CA VAL A 231 37.51 31.50 0.16
C VAL A 231 37.23 31.75 1.66
N PHE A 232 36.47 30.92 2.40
CA PHE A 232 36.23 31.19 3.84
C PHE A 232 36.42 29.96 4.75
N SER A 233 37.53 30.00 5.50
CA SER A 233 37.78 29.39 6.81
C SER A 233 36.55 29.56 7.75
N GLU A 234 36.19 28.74 8.73
CA GLU A 234 36.95 27.85 9.59
C GLU A 234 35.97 26.94 10.38
N LYS A 235 36.26 25.63 10.44
CA LYS A 235 35.97 24.59 11.48
C LYS A 235 34.64 24.50 12.27
N SER A 236 33.72 25.46 12.27
CA SER A 236 32.54 25.48 13.18
C SER A 236 31.26 24.83 12.59
N SER A 237 31.00 24.95 11.28
CA SER A 237 29.75 24.42 10.69
C SER A 237 29.67 22.90 10.54
N VAL A 238 30.79 22.18 10.46
CA VAL A 238 30.79 20.73 10.16
C VAL A 238 30.14 19.90 11.28
N LYS A 239 30.26 20.32 12.55
CA LYS A 239 29.59 19.65 13.68
C LYS A 239 28.08 19.78 13.62
N TRP A 240 27.55 20.93 13.16
CA TRP A 240 26.12 21.14 12.94
C TRP A 240 25.56 20.26 11.81
N TYR A 241 26.30 20.11 10.70
CA TYR A 241 25.91 19.23 9.59
C TYR A 241 25.91 17.74 9.98
N MET A 242 26.90 17.26 10.76
CA MET A 242 26.88 15.89 11.31
C MET A 242 25.74 15.67 12.33
N LEU A 243 25.38 16.69 13.10
CA LEU A 243 24.20 16.68 13.96
C LEU A 243 22.92 16.54 13.12
N PHE A 244 22.78 17.27 12.01
CA PHE A 244 21.58 17.22 11.17
C PHE A 244 21.35 15.85 10.50
N GLY A 245 22.42 15.14 10.12
CA GLY A 245 22.32 13.83 9.45
C GLY A 245 21.69 12.72 10.32
N TRP A 246 21.92 12.72 11.64
CA TRP A 246 21.37 11.73 12.56
C TRP A 246 20.31 12.28 13.55
N ARG A 247 20.32 13.57 13.90
CA ARG A 247 19.45 14.17 14.95
C ARG A 247 18.21 14.89 14.48
N LYS A 248 17.93 15.07 13.17
CA LYS A 248 16.70 15.76 12.73
C LYS A 248 15.39 14.98 13.00
N PHE A 249 15.40 14.00 13.91
CA PHE A 249 14.20 13.42 14.52
C PHE A 249 14.21 13.38 16.05
N ARG A 250 15.29 13.81 16.74
CA ARG A 250 15.27 13.89 18.22
C ARG A 250 14.61 15.19 18.74
N LEU A 251 13.99 15.99 17.86
CA LEU A 251 13.29 17.23 18.21
C LEU A 251 11.81 17.25 17.77
N ALA A 252 11.26 16.13 17.30
CA ALA A 252 9.83 16.00 16.98
C ALA A 252 9.05 15.12 18.00
N SER A 253 9.60 14.94 19.21
CA SER A 253 8.97 14.21 20.33
C SER A 253 8.80 15.06 21.58
N THR A 254 9.02 16.37 21.51
CA THR A 254 8.82 17.29 22.63
C THR A 254 8.45 18.66 22.10
N TYR A 255 7.28 18.80 21.45
CA TYR A 255 6.49 20.03 21.47
C TYR A 255 5.02 19.65 21.20
N HIS A 256 4.22 19.88 22.26
CA HIS A 256 2.77 19.64 22.45
C HIS A 256 2.30 18.21 22.65
#